data_AF-A0A7J5RZ83-F1
#
_entry.id   AF-A0A7J5RZ83-F1
#
_cell.length_a   1.000
_cell.length_b   1.000
_cell.length_c   1.000
_cell.angle_alpha   90.00
_cell.angle_beta   90.00
_cell.angle_gamma   90.00
#
_symmetry.space_group_name_H-M   'P 1'
#
loop_
_entity.id
_entity.type
_entity.pdbx_description
1 polymer ?
#
loop_
_entity_poly.entity_id
_entity_poly.type
_entity_poly.pdbx_seq_one_letter_code
_entity_poly.pdbx_strand_id
1 'polypeptide(L)'
;MKHFGNQLDELFRKKRIIQKDFADRMGVTAVTITKWKSQESIDAAKLEAISKILNIPISYWFDDENCQLNQSVVGDGSAASIYGNATAGVIADKDKEIEHLKQLLKEKERLIQVLMNK
;
A
#
# COMPACT_ATOMS: atom_id res chain seq x y z
N MET A 1 -9.07 -15.28 17.31
CA MET A 1 -8.52 -13.92 17.17
C MET A 1 -7.04 -14.01 17.47
N LYS A 2 -6.18 -13.55 16.56
CA LYS A 2 -4.75 -13.36 16.84
C LYS A 2 -4.59 -12.51 18.10
N HIS A 3 -3.66 -12.93 18.94
CA HIS A 3 -3.29 -12.18 20.15
C HIS A 3 -2.47 -10.96 19.73
N PHE A 4 -2.98 -9.75 20.00
CA PHE A 4 -2.35 -8.48 19.58
C PHE A 4 -0.87 -8.42 19.98
N GLY A 5 -0.57 -8.80 21.22
CA GLY A 5 0.79 -8.79 21.74
C GLY A 5 1.77 -9.70 20.97
N ASN A 6 1.28 -10.82 20.40
CA ASN A 6 2.12 -11.73 19.60
C ASN A 6 2.43 -11.10 18.24
N GLN A 7 1.44 -10.46 17.61
CA GLN A 7 1.65 -9.72 16.35
C GLN A 7 2.65 -8.58 16.54
N LEU A 8 2.57 -7.88 17.68
CA LEU A 8 3.48 -6.79 18.00
C LEU A 8 4.93 -7.30 18.19
N ASP A 9 5.13 -8.41 18.89
CA ASP A 9 6.47 -8.99 19.05
C ASP A 9 7.04 -9.50 17.72
N GLU A 10 6.21 -10.13 16.88
CA GLU A 10 6.60 -10.59 15.55
C GLU A 10 7.05 -9.43 14.66
N LEU A 11 6.32 -8.31 14.67
CA LEU A 11 6.70 -7.10 13.94
C LEU A 11 8.04 -6.54 14.39
N PHE A 12 8.32 -6.55 15.69
CA PHE A 12 9.60 -6.09 16.24
C PHE A 12 10.75 -6.97 15.76
N ARG A 13 10.55 -8.30 15.72
CA ARG A 13 11.55 -9.25 15.20
C ARG A 13 11.77 -9.08 13.71
N LYS A 14 10.70 -8.98 12.91
CA LYS A 14 10.76 -8.84 11.44
C LYS A 14 11.40 -7.53 10.99
N LYS A 15 10.99 -6.40 11.58
CA LYS A 15 11.49 -5.07 11.22
C LYS A 15 12.75 -4.66 12.00
N ARG A 16 13.28 -5.53 12.87
CA ARG A 16 14.45 -5.29 13.74
C ARG A 16 14.30 -3.99 14.55
N ILE A 17 13.10 -3.76 15.09
CA ILE A 17 12.77 -2.55 15.82
C ILE A 17 13.32 -2.64 17.23
N ILE A 18 14.05 -1.61 17.64
CA ILE A 18 14.56 -1.49 18.99
C ILE A 18 13.42 -1.01 19.89
N GLN A 19 13.09 -1.80 20.92
CA GLN A 19 11.98 -1.50 21.81
C GLN A 19 12.09 -0.13 22.50
N LYS A 20 13.33 0.28 22.82
CA LYS A 20 13.60 1.60 23.40
C LYS A 20 13.25 2.73 22.43
N ASP A 21 13.72 2.66 21.18
CA ASP A 21 13.43 3.66 20.15
C ASP A 21 11.93 3.72 19.84
N PHE A 22 11.24 2.58 19.81
CA PHE A 22 9.79 2.55 19.66
C PHE A 22 9.05 3.20 20.83
N ALA A 23 9.48 2.93 22.06
CA ALA A 23 8.90 3.53 23.26
C ALA A 23 9.09 5.06 23.26
N ASP A 24 10.29 5.52 22.89
CA ASP A 24 10.62 6.94 22.77
C ASP A 24 9.74 7.63 21.72
N ARG A 25 9.54 7.00 20.54
CA ARG A 25 8.64 7.52 19.48
C ARG A 25 7.17 7.54 19.89
N MET A 26 6.72 6.56 20.66
CA MET A 26 5.37 6.50 21.21
C MET A 26 5.16 7.45 22.39
N GLY A 27 6.23 8.00 22.97
CA GLY A 27 6.16 8.80 24.21
C GLY A 27 5.74 7.97 25.43
N VAL A 28 6.03 6.67 25.45
CA VAL A 28 5.68 5.75 26.55
C VAL A 28 6.93 5.08 27.13
N THR A 29 6.80 4.48 28.30
CA THR A 29 7.91 3.73 28.90
C THR A 29 8.11 2.37 28.24
N ALA A 30 9.35 1.87 28.25
CA ALA A 30 9.66 0.53 27.74
C ALA A 30 8.85 -0.58 28.45
N VAL A 31 8.53 -0.40 29.73
CA VAL A 31 7.68 -1.30 30.53
C VAL A 31 6.26 -1.37 29.96
N THR A 32 5.72 -0.24 29.50
CA THR A 32 4.40 -0.18 28.84
C THR A 32 4.39 -1.02 27.56
N ILE A 33 5.47 -0.98 26.76
CA ILE A 33 5.60 -1.80 25.55
C ILE A 33 5.66 -3.30 25.90
N THR A 34 6.41 -3.69 26.92
CA THR A 34 6.44 -5.08 27.39
C THR A 34 5.04 -5.54 27.83
N LYS A 35 4.29 -4.68 28.54
CA LYS A 35 2.92 -4.96 28.93
C LYS A 35 2.03 -5.19 27.71
N TRP A 36 2.13 -4.36 26.67
CA TRP A 36 1.36 -4.52 25.44
C TRP A 36 1.64 -5.84 24.71
N LYS A 37 2.87 -6.34 24.76
CA LYS A 37 3.23 -7.67 24.20
C LYS A 37 2.55 -8.83 24.91
N SER A 38 2.18 -8.67 26.18
CA SER A 38 1.46 -9.69 26.95
C SER A 38 -0.05 -9.49 26.94
N GLN A 39 -0.56 -8.40 26.36
CA GLN A 39 -1.99 -8.14 26.27
C GLN A 39 -2.61 -8.76 25.03
N GLU A 40 -3.76 -9.39 25.22
CA GLU A 40 -4.56 -9.97 24.13
C GLU A 40 -5.22 -8.89 23.28
N SER A 41 -5.68 -7.81 23.93
CA SER A 41 -6.38 -6.69 23.31
C SER A 41 -5.79 -5.33 23.70
N ILE A 42 -5.97 -4.36 22.82
CA ILE A 42 -5.53 -2.98 23.02
C ILE A 42 -6.64 -2.02 22.57
N ASP A 43 -6.63 -0.83 23.17
CA ASP A 43 -7.54 0.25 22.81
C ASP A 43 -7.31 0.74 21.37
N ALA A 44 -8.39 1.13 20.68
CA ALA A 44 -8.36 1.53 19.27
C ALA A 44 -7.47 2.75 19.02
N ALA A 45 -7.50 3.74 19.92
CA ALA A 45 -6.64 4.92 19.81
C ALA A 45 -5.15 4.57 19.87
N LYS A 46 -4.78 3.63 20.74
CA LYS A 46 -3.41 3.13 20.87
C LYS A 46 -3.02 2.29 19.66
N LEU A 47 -3.93 1.43 19.19
CA LEU A 47 -3.72 0.63 17.99
C LEU A 47 -3.42 1.50 16.76
N GLU A 48 -4.17 2.59 16.59
CA GLU A 48 -3.97 3.54 15.51
C GLU A 48 -2.59 4.22 15.60
N ALA A 49 -2.23 4.71 16.79
CA ALA A 49 -0.92 5.33 17.01
C ALA A 49 0.23 4.35 16.71
N ILE A 50 0.14 3.12 17.21
CA ILE A 50 1.14 2.06 16.96
C ILE A 50 1.25 1.78 15.46
N SER A 51 0.12 1.67 14.76
CA SER A 51 0.08 1.40 13.32
C SER A 51 0.74 2.51 12.51
N LYS A 52 0.50 3.77 12.87
CA LYS A 52 1.15 4.94 12.24
C LYS A 52 2.66 4.91 12.43
N ILE A 53 3.16 4.63 13.64
CA ILE A 53 4.60 4.58 13.91
C ILE A 53 5.28 3.41 13.21
N LEU A 54 4.61 2.24 13.21
CA LEU A 54 5.13 1.05 12.53
C LEU A 54 4.97 1.12 11.00
N ASN A 55 4.30 2.15 10.49
CA ASN A 55 3.95 2.34 9.09
C ASN A 55 3.32 1.06 8.49
N ILE A 56 2.24 0.60 9.11
CA ILE A 56 1.44 -0.55 8.66
C ILE A 56 -0.04 -0.17 8.65
N PRO A 57 -0.85 -0.75 7.75
CA PRO A 57 -2.29 -0.52 7.75
C PRO A 57 -2.94 -1.10 9.01
N ILE A 58 -3.98 -0.43 9.53
CA ILE A 58 -4.73 -0.88 10.72
C ILE A 58 -5.32 -2.29 10.52
N SER A 59 -5.63 -2.66 9.27
CA SER A 59 -6.15 -3.96 8.90
C SER A 59 -5.19 -5.11 9.21
N TYR A 60 -3.88 -4.86 9.31
CA TYR A 60 -2.87 -5.88 9.64
C TYR A 60 -3.14 -6.58 10.98
N TRP A 61 -3.77 -5.87 11.92
CA TRP A 61 -4.05 -6.39 13.25
C TRP A 61 -5.23 -7.36 13.27
N PHE A 62 -6.08 -7.34 12.24
CA PHE A 62 -7.29 -8.13 12.18
C PHE A 62 -7.09 -9.36 11.29
N ASP A 63 -7.64 -10.50 11.71
CA ASP A 63 -7.60 -11.81 11.02
C ASP A 63 -8.50 -11.89 9.81
N ASP A 64 -8.63 -10.80 9.08
CA ASP A 64 -9.39 -10.82 7.85
C ASP A 64 -8.44 -11.25 6.73
N GLU A 65 -8.31 -12.57 6.55
CA GLU A 65 -7.74 -13.14 5.32
C GLU A 65 -8.50 -12.66 4.06
N ASN A 66 -9.65 -11.99 4.24
CA ASN A 66 -10.44 -11.31 3.22
C ASN A 66 -10.30 -9.77 3.19
N CYS A 67 -9.47 -9.14 4.04
CA CYS A 67 -9.07 -7.75 3.85
C CYS A 67 -7.99 -7.64 2.76
N GLN A 68 -8.30 -8.13 1.56
CA GLN A 68 -7.73 -7.52 0.38
C GLN A 68 -8.09 -6.04 0.46
N LEU A 69 -7.09 -5.20 0.67
CA LEU A 69 -7.19 -3.74 0.58
C LEU A 69 -7.46 -3.32 -0.88
N ASN A 70 -8.53 -3.84 -1.46
CA ASN A 70 -9.19 -3.29 -2.61
C ASN A 70 -10.16 -2.26 -2.05
N GLN A 71 -9.66 -1.13 -1.51
CA GLN A 71 -10.50 0.06 -1.41
C GLN A 71 -10.75 0.54 -2.84
N SER A 72 -11.63 -0.16 -3.54
CA SER A 72 -12.28 0.33 -4.74
C SER A 72 -13.27 1.37 -4.24
N VAL A 73 -12.92 2.65 -4.42
CA VAL A 73 -13.95 3.68 -4.43
C VAL A 73 -14.77 3.38 -5.67
N VAL A 74 -15.92 2.73 -5.49
CA VAL A 74 -16.94 2.59 -6.53
C VAL A 74 -17.65 3.95 -6.62
N GLY A 75 -16.97 4.90 -7.26
CA GLY A 75 -17.59 6.08 -7.84
C GLY A 75 -17.74 5.81 -9.34
N ASP A 76 -18.95 6.05 -9.87
CA ASP A 76 -19.34 5.79 -11.25
C ASP A 76 -18.19 5.91 -12.26
N GLY A 77 -17.68 4.75 -12.70
CA GLY A 77 -16.85 4.63 -13.90
C GLY A 77 -15.33 4.69 -13.76
N SER A 78 -14.72 4.81 -12.56
CA SER A 78 -13.25 4.72 -12.48
C SER A 78 -12.75 4.20 -11.14
N ALA A 79 -12.21 2.97 -11.13
CA ALA A 79 -11.48 2.42 -10.00
C ALA A 79 -10.06 3.02 -9.96
N ALA A 80 -9.92 4.21 -9.39
CA ALA A 80 -8.62 4.80 -9.09
C ALA A 80 -8.23 4.43 -7.64
N SER A 81 -7.26 3.52 -7.49
CA SER A 81 -6.66 3.17 -6.20
C SER A 81 -5.70 4.29 -5.75
N ILE A 82 -6.05 4.99 -4.67
CA ILE A 82 -5.30 6.17 -4.17
C ILE A 82 -3.85 5.84 -3.73
N TYR A 83 -3.52 4.57 -3.45
CA TYR A 83 -2.15 4.20 -3.07
C TYR A 83 -1.70 2.80 -3.54
N GLY A 84 -2.34 2.23 -4.55
CA GLY A 84 -1.97 0.92 -5.08
C GLY A 84 -1.80 0.99 -6.57
N ASN A 85 -0.62 0.67 -7.09
CA ASN A 85 -0.40 0.45 -8.51
C ASN A 85 -1.35 -0.66 -9.00
N ALA A 86 -2.51 -0.29 -9.56
CA ALA A 86 -3.50 -1.21 -10.10
C ALA A 86 -2.97 -1.80 -11.41
N THR A 87 -2.13 -2.83 -11.31
CA THR A 87 -1.73 -3.64 -12.46
C THR A 87 -2.81 -4.70 -12.77
N ALA A 88 -4.09 -4.30 -12.75
CA ALA A 88 -5.23 -5.18 -13.04
C ALA A 88 -6.06 -4.74 -14.26
N GLY A 89 -5.70 -3.61 -14.89
CA GLY A 89 -6.29 -3.15 -16.17
C GLY A 89 -5.27 -2.96 -17.31
N VAL A 90 -3.97 -2.98 -17.01
CA VAL A 90 -2.90 -2.57 -17.94
C VAL A 90 -2.69 -3.52 -19.12
N ILE A 91 -3.27 -4.73 -19.12
CA ILE A 91 -3.12 -5.66 -20.24
C ILE A 91 -4.09 -5.32 -21.39
N ALA A 92 -5.26 -4.74 -21.11
CA ALA A 92 -6.26 -4.46 -22.14
C ALA A 92 -6.00 -3.16 -22.94
N ASP A 93 -5.29 -2.18 -22.36
CA ASP A 93 -5.00 -0.90 -23.03
C ASP A 93 -3.68 -0.88 -23.81
N LYS A 94 -2.73 -1.78 -23.51
CA LYS A 94 -1.44 -1.83 -24.21
C LYS A 94 -1.58 -2.09 -25.71
N ASP A 95 -2.52 -2.94 -26.12
CA ASP A 95 -2.73 -3.23 -27.54
C ASP A 95 -3.28 -2.02 -28.31
N LYS A 96 -4.17 -1.25 -27.67
CA LYS A 96 -4.68 0.02 -28.24
C LYS A 96 -3.61 1.11 -28.26
N GLU A 97 -2.79 1.18 -27.23
CA GLU A 97 -1.66 2.11 -27.16
C GLU A 97 -0.63 1.81 -28.26
N ILE A 98 -0.31 0.53 -28.49
CA ILE A 98 0.56 0.10 -29.59
C ILE A 98 -0.06 0.44 -30.96
N GLU A 99 -1.37 0.27 -31.14
CA GLU A 99 -2.04 0.62 -32.40
C GLU A 99 -2.01 2.13 -32.67
N HIS A 100 -2.32 2.94 -31.65
CA HIS A 100 -2.29 4.40 -31.76
C HIS A 100 -0.88 4.94 -32.02
N LEU A 101 0.14 4.39 -31.35
CA LEU A 101 1.54 4.76 -31.58
C LEU A 101 2.01 4.39 -33.00
N LYS A 102 1.58 3.25 -33.56
CA LYS A 102 1.86 2.87 -34.95
C LYS A 102 1.21 3.83 -35.95
N GLN A 103 -0.02 4.27 -35.71
CA GLN A 103 -0.68 5.26 -36.55
C GLN A 103 0.07 6.60 -36.54
N LEU A 104 0.47 7.07 -35.36
CA LEU A 104 1.20 8.33 -35.21
C LEU A 104 2.56 8.28 -35.94
N LEU A 105 3.30 7.17 -35.82
CA LEU A 105 4.54 6.97 -36.54
C LEU A 105 4.34 7.02 -38.07
N LYS A 106 3.33 6.32 -38.59
CA LYS A 106 3.02 6.31 -40.02
C LYS A 106 2.69 7.70 -40.56
N GLU A 107 1.95 8.50 -39.80
CA GLU A 107 1.61 9.87 -40.19
C GLU A 107 2.83 10.79 -40.18
N LYS A 108 3.73 10.63 -39.20
CA LYS A 108 5.00 11.36 -39.14
C LYS A 108 5.92 10.99 -40.31
N GLU A 109 6.03 9.70 -40.66
CA GLU A 109 6.82 9.25 -41.82
C GLU A 109 6.27 9.82 -43.15
N ARG A 110 4.95 9.83 -43.33
CA ARG A 110 4.31 10.45 -44.49
C ARG A 110 4.62 11.94 -44.58
N LEU A 111 4.56 12.64 -43.44
CA LEU A 111 4.87 14.07 -43.39
C LEU A 111 6.33 14.34 -43.75
N ILE A 112 7.26 13.50 -43.26
CA ILE A 112 8.68 13.58 -43.61
C ILE A 112 8.87 13.35 -45.11
N GLN A 113 8.22 12.35 -45.72
CA GLN A 113 8.29 12.13 -47.17
C GLN A 113 7.76 13.32 -47.99
N VAL A 114 6.67 13.94 -47.56
CA VAL A 114 6.13 15.15 -48.21
C VAL A 114 7.11 16.33 -48.09
N LEU A 115 7.81 16.45 -46.96
CA LEU A 115 8.81 17.49 -46.73
C LEU A 115 10.15 17.22 -47.43
N MET A 116 10.53 15.96 -47.63
CA MET A 116 11.77 15.55 -48.32
C MET A 116 11.62 15.47 -49.84
N ASN A 117 10.39 15.40 -50.37
CA ASN A 117 10.10 15.45 -51.81
C ASN A 117 9.79 16.87 -52.30
N LYS A 118 10.19 17.89 -51.54
CA LYS A 118 10.13 19.31 -51.86
C LYS A 118 11.54 19.85 -52.02
#